data_AF-R7CCZ3-F1
#
_entry.id   AF-R7CCZ3-F1
#
_cell.length_a   1.000
_cell.length_b   1.000
_cell.length_c   1.000
_cell.angle_alpha   90.00
_cell.angle_beta   90.00
_cell.angle_gamma   90.00
#
_symmetry.space_group_name_H-M   'P 1'
#
loop_
_entity.id
_entity.type
_entity.pdbx_description
1 polymer ?
#
loop_
_entity_poly.entity_id
_entity_poly.type
_entity_poly.pdbx_seq_one_letter_code
_entity_poly.pdbx_strand_id
1 'polypeptide(L)'
;MPGGQLLGVTRDYSHRLINFDLEAETPEDQARIREEFLANLEEACGGASEEALASLGSLPKVMDYLRSEGLSEVYEDDDTEPVDVTMEPLTFPAPRSARLQTLARGMTQGVTTLGYAAIRGFGPSHPTVGELRAGTLEILIDNPLSEGHNEDDSYYIGSIPVTEVESVFSVDSTKNGKAHLSFEVGYGLVMGHLETKAIAMSVLDFCLNQGDKQYPTQDEEFVLYHVDGVEATGFVSHLKLPHYVTFQSKLSSVRSTVEDEDDSAADEHASCSAVEEEKE
;
A
#
# COMPACT_ATOMS: atom_id res chain seq x y z
N MET A 1 -21.82 14.40 7.74
CA MET A 1 -21.14 13.57 8.74
C MET A 1 -21.17 14.28 10.08
N PRO A 2 -21.49 13.58 11.19
CA PRO A 2 -21.19 14.07 12.53
C PRO A 2 -19.70 14.49 12.61
N GLY A 3 -19.39 15.61 13.26
CA GLY A 3 -17.99 16.10 13.40
C GLY A 3 -17.46 17.00 12.28
N GLY A 4 -18.10 17.05 11.12
CA GLY A 4 -17.67 17.90 10.00
C GLY A 4 -16.47 17.35 9.22
N GLN A 5 -15.77 18.23 8.49
CA GLN A 5 -14.58 17.90 7.71
C GLN A 5 -13.37 18.60 8.34
N LEU A 6 -12.45 17.83 8.90
CA LEU A 6 -11.24 18.34 9.55
C LEU A 6 -10.05 18.11 8.62
N LEU A 7 -9.55 19.19 8.02
CA LEU A 7 -8.41 19.10 7.10
C LEU A 7 -7.08 18.79 7.81
N GLY A 8 -6.97 19.17 9.09
CA GLY A 8 -5.74 19.03 9.85
C GLY A 8 -4.55 19.77 9.21
N VAL A 9 -3.35 19.28 9.48
CA VAL A 9 -2.11 19.79 8.87
C VAL A 9 -1.90 19.10 7.52
N THR A 10 -2.35 19.74 6.44
CA THR A 10 -2.28 19.17 5.08
C THR A 10 -1.64 20.14 4.06
N ARG A 11 -1.10 19.56 2.99
CA ARG A 11 -0.63 20.27 1.79
C ARG A 11 -1.63 20.21 0.62
N ASP A 12 -2.81 19.61 0.79
CA ASP A 12 -3.68 19.25 -0.34
C ASP A 12 -4.11 20.44 -1.21
N TYR A 13 -4.20 21.63 -0.62
CA TYR A 13 -4.60 22.86 -1.30
C TYR A 13 -3.46 23.85 -1.53
N SER A 14 -2.21 23.48 -1.23
CA SER A 14 -1.08 24.37 -1.44
C SER A 14 -0.73 24.47 -2.92
N HIS A 15 -0.21 25.61 -3.37
CA HIS A 15 0.45 25.68 -4.68
C HIS A 15 1.80 24.95 -4.60
N ARG A 16 2.09 24.10 -5.59
CA ARG A 16 3.35 23.33 -5.65
C ARG A 16 4.44 24.18 -6.32
N LEU A 17 4.78 25.29 -5.69
CA LEU A 17 5.82 26.23 -6.12
C LEU A 17 7.04 26.10 -5.20
N ILE A 18 8.24 26.27 -5.76
CA ILE A 18 9.47 26.32 -4.96
C ILE A 18 9.44 27.59 -4.11
N ASN A 19 9.55 27.42 -2.80
CA ASN A 19 9.70 28.54 -1.88
C ASN A 19 11.20 28.88 -1.72
N PHE A 20 11.69 29.83 -2.49
CA PHE A 20 13.09 30.28 -2.45
C PHE A 20 13.46 30.97 -1.14
N ASP A 21 12.48 31.51 -0.41
CA ASP A 21 12.72 32.21 0.87
C ASP A 21 13.26 31.25 1.95
N LEU A 22 13.04 29.93 1.81
CA LEU A 22 13.58 28.92 2.70
C LEU A 22 15.12 28.87 2.71
N GLU A 23 15.80 29.36 1.66
CA GLU A 23 17.26 29.42 1.63
C GLU A 23 17.83 30.40 2.67
N ALA A 24 17.10 31.49 2.93
CA ALA A 24 17.51 32.53 3.86
C ALA A 24 16.79 32.45 5.22
N GLU A 25 15.98 31.41 5.45
CA GLU A 25 15.19 31.25 6.67
C GLU A 25 16.10 31.09 7.89
N THR A 26 15.89 31.95 8.90
CA THR A 26 16.62 31.91 10.16
C THR A 26 15.83 31.17 11.24
N PRO A 27 16.47 30.65 12.31
CA PRO A 27 15.76 30.11 13.47
C PRO A 27 14.76 31.10 14.09
N GLU A 28 15.07 32.40 14.06
CA GLU A 28 14.16 33.47 14.51
C GLU A 28 12.92 33.58 13.61
N ASP A 29 13.07 33.43 12.29
CA ASP A 29 11.94 33.37 11.36
C ASP A 29 11.04 32.17 11.63
N GLN A 30 11.63 30.99 11.87
CA GLN A 30 10.87 29.78 12.21
C GLN A 30 10.09 29.94 13.52
N ALA A 31 10.71 30.56 14.53
CA ALA A 31 10.05 30.84 15.80
C ALA A 31 8.86 31.80 15.60
N ARG A 32 9.04 32.85 14.81
CA ARG A 32 7.98 33.80 14.46
C ARG A 32 6.84 33.15 13.69
N ILE A 33 7.12 32.33 12.67
CA ILE A 33 6.11 31.61 11.89
C ILE A 33 5.33 30.64 12.80
N ARG A 34 6.02 29.95 13.71
CA ARG A 34 5.38 29.06 14.68
C ARG A 34 4.47 29.82 15.64
N GLU A 35 4.92 30.96 16.17
CA GLU A 35 4.13 31.81 17.06
C GLU A 35 2.88 32.34 16.34
N GLU A 36 3.03 32.81 15.10
CA GLU A 36 1.91 33.26 14.26
C GLU A 36 0.92 32.13 13.97
N PHE A 37 1.41 30.93 13.65
CA PHE A 37 0.57 29.75 13.47
C PHE A 37 -0.22 29.40 14.74
N LEU A 38 0.43 29.41 15.91
CA LEU A 38 -0.23 29.13 17.18
C LEU A 38 -1.25 30.21 17.56
N ALA A 39 -0.95 31.48 17.31
CA ALA A 39 -1.88 32.58 17.54
C ALA A 39 -3.11 32.48 16.62
N ASN A 40 -2.92 32.16 15.34
CA ASN A 40 -4.02 31.93 14.40
C ASN A 40 -4.86 30.70 14.79
N LEU A 41 -4.20 29.65 15.29
CA LEU A 41 -4.88 28.47 15.83
C LEU A 41 -5.72 28.84 17.06
N GLU A 42 -5.19 29.64 17.98
CA GLU A 42 -5.90 30.10 19.17
C GLU A 42 -7.06 31.04 18.82
N GLU A 43 -6.92 31.91 17.81
CA GLU A 43 -8.04 32.74 17.32
C GLU A 43 -9.15 31.89 16.67
N ALA A 44 -8.78 30.90 15.85
CA ALA A 44 -9.72 30.02 15.18
C ALA A 44 -10.39 29.02 16.14
N CYS A 45 -9.66 28.51 17.13
CA CYS A 45 -10.10 27.47 18.06
C CYS A 45 -10.52 28.00 19.44
N GLY A 46 -10.17 29.24 19.81
CA GLY A 46 -10.42 29.82 21.14
C GLY A 46 -11.88 30.07 21.48
N GLY A 47 -12.79 29.91 20.50
CA GLY A 47 -14.24 29.85 20.72
C GLY A 47 -14.79 28.44 20.95
N ALA A 48 -13.99 27.39 20.77
CA ALA A 48 -14.40 26.01 21.01
C ALA A 48 -14.25 25.67 22.49
N SER A 49 -15.31 25.14 23.11
CA SER A 49 -15.21 24.65 24.49
C SER A 49 -14.27 23.45 24.57
N GLU A 50 -13.68 23.24 25.74
CA GLU A 50 -12.85 22.05 26.04
C GLU A 50 -13.62 20.75 25.76
N GLU A 51 -14.93 20.76 26.00
CA GLU A 51 -15.86 19.67 25.66
C GLU A 51 -15.99 19.46 24.14
N ALA A 52 -16.00 20.53 23.34
CA ALA A 52 -16.06 20.43 21.89
C ALA A 52 -14.76 19.83 21.33
N LEU A 53 -13.59 20.22 21.86
CA LEU A 53 -12.30 19.64 21.48
C LEU A 53 -12.18 18.17 21.90
N ALA A 54 -12.62 17.83 23.12
CA ALA A 54 -12.66 16.44 23.58
C ALA A 54 -13.58 15.56 22.70
N SER A 55 -14.70 16.12 22.23
CA SER A 55 -15.62 15.41 21.34
C SER A 55 -15.04 15.10 19.95
N LEU A 56 -13.99 15.82 19.51
CA LEU A 56 -13.28 15.51 18.26
C LEU A 56 -12.43 14.23 18.35
N GLY A 57 -12.07 13.80 19.57
CA GLY A 57 -11.39 12.52 19.80
C GLY A 57 -12.32 11.30 19.71
N SER A 58 -13.64 11.51 19.71
CA SER A 58 -14.68 10.46 19.72
C SER A 58 -15.67 10.66 18.57
N LEU A 59 -15.15 10.96 17.38
CA LEU A 59 -16.00 11.05 16.20
C LEU A 59 -16.38 9.64 15.72
N PRO A 60 -17.68 9.34 15.52
CA PRO A 60 -18.11 8.04 15.02
C PRO A 60 -17.58 7.80 13.60
N LYS A 61 -17.31 6.54 13.24
CA LYS A 61 -16.80 6.22 11.90
C LYS A 61 -17.89 6.43 10.84
N VAL A 62 -17.48 6.86 9.64
CA VAL A 62 -18.36 6.95 8.48
C VAL A 62 -18.96 5.59 8.14
N MET A 63 -18.18 4.52 8.29
CA MET A 63 -18.62 3.17 8.01
C MET A 63 -19.72 2.68 8.96
N ASP A 64 -19.73 3.12 10.22
CA ASP A 64 -20.78 2.73 11.17
C ASP A 64 -22.15 3.27 10.74
N TYR A 65 -22.17 4.48 10.16
CA TYR A 65 -23.38 5.04 9.56
C TYR A 65 -23.85 4.19 8.37
N LEU A 66 -22.95 3.85 7.42
CA LEU A 66 -23.29 3.04 6.25
C LEU A 66 -23.80 1.64 6.63
N ARG A 67 -23.18 1.02 7.65
CA ARG A 67 -23.60 -0.25 8.23
C ARG A 67 -24.97 -0.15 8.88
N SER A 68 -25.25 0.93 9.62
CA SER A 68 -26.54 1.14 10.28
C SER A 68 -27.71 1.29 9.29
N GLU A 69 -27.45 1.81 8.09
CA GLU A 69 -28.44 1.90 6.99
C GLU A 69 -28.54 0.59 6.17
N GLY A 70 -27.72 -0.41 6.47
CA GLY A 70 -27.67 -1.67 5.74
C GLY A 70 -27.05 -1.57 4.35
N LEU A 71 -26.25 -0.53 4.10
CA LEU A 71 -25.58 -0.28 2.81
C LEU A 71 -24.25 -1.04 2.67
N SER A 72 -23.71 -1.54 3.78
CA SER A 72 -22.52 -2.39 3.83
C SER A 72 -22.75 -3.55 4.80
N GLU A 73 -21.98 -4.63 4.65
CA GLU A 73 -22.03 -5.76 5.56
C GLU A 73 -21.45 -5.41 6.94
N VAL A 74 -22.01 -6.04 7.96
CA VAL A 74 -21.50 -6.00 9.34
C VAL A 74 -20.82 -7.33 9.60
N TYR A 75 -19.58 -7.26 10.06
CA TYR A 75 -18.81 -8.41 10.48
C TYR A 75 -18.78 -8.44 12.02
N GLU A 76 -18.87 -9.63 12.60
CA GLU A 76 -18.58 -9.79 14.03
C GLU A 76 -17.07 -9.64 14.26
N ASP A 77 -16.69 -9.15 15.44
CA ASP A 77 -15.30 -9.05 15.81
C ASP A 77 -14.66 -10.45 15.83
N ASP A 78 -13.53 -10.58 15.15
CA ASP A 78 -12.77 -11.81 14.99
C ASP A 78 -11.38 -11.62 15.59
N ASP A 79 -11.22 -12.01 16.86
CA ASP A 79 -9.96 -11.96 17.60
C ASP A 79 -9.06 -13.18 17.30
N THR A 80 -9.20 -13.80 16.12
CA THR A 80 -8.28 -14.84 15.68
C THR A 80 -6.86 -14.26 15.57
N GLU A 81 -5.89 -14.97 16.17
CA GLU A 81 -4.48 -14.56 16.16
C GLU A 81 -3.99 -14.28 14.72
N PRO A 82 -3.48 -13.08 14.43
CA PRO A 82 -3.06 -12.71 13.09
C PRO A 82 -1.79 -13.47 12.68
N VAL A 83 -1.73 -13.90 11.42
CA VAL A 83 -0.49 -14.43 10.84
C VAL A 83 0.60 -13.36 10.78
N ASP A 84 1.79 -13.69 11.29
CA ASP A 84 2.97 -12.81 11.29
C ASP A 84 4.01 -13.26 10.24
N VAL A 85 4.08 -12.52 9.13
CA VAL A 85 5.01 -12.77 8.02
C VAL A 85 6.48 -12.52 8.37
N THR A 86 6.77 -11.98 9.56
CA THR A 86 8.15 -11.83 10.05
C THR A 86 8.66 -13.08 10.77
N MET A 87 7.73 -13.94 11.21
CA MET A 87 8.02 -15.18 11.92
C MET A 87 7.81 -16.40 11.02
N GLU A 88 6.85 -16.32 10.10
CA GLU A 88 6.51 -17.38 9.16
C GLU A 88 6.66 -16.93 7.70
N PRO A 89 7.10 -17.80 6.78
CA PRO A 89 7.17 -17.46 5.37
C PRO A 89 5.76 -17.23 4.80
N LEU A 90 5.66 -16.25 3.89
CA LEU A 90 4.40 -15.94 3.20
C LEU A 90 3.95 -17.15 2.36
N THR A 91 2.70 -17.56 2.54
CA THR A 91 2.06 -18.65 1.78
C THR A 91 0.79 -18.16 1.09
N PHE A 92 0.46 -18.77 -0.05
CA PHE A 92 -0.70 -18.37 -0.87
C PHE A 92 -1.74 -19.49 -0.95
N PRO A 93 -3.05 -19.16 -0.87
CA PRO A 93 -3.61 -17.83 -0.66
C PRO A 93 -3.30 -17.27 0.73
N ALA A 94 -2.96 -15.99 0.81
CA ALA A 94 -2.53 -15.35 2.04
C ALA A 94 -3.74 -14.86 2.85
N PRO A 95 -3.82 -15.12 4.17
CA PRO A 95 -4.88 -14.56 4.99
C PRO A 95 -4.81 -13.03 5.01
N ARG A 96 -5.96 -12.36 5.18
CA ARG A 96 -6.04 -10.89 5.11
C ARG A 96 -5.08 -10.20 6.09
N SER A 97 -4.86 -10.76 7.28
CA SER A 97 -3.87 -10.26 8.25
C SER A 97 -2.46 -10.19 7.65
N ALA A 98 -2.01 -11.26 6.98
CA ALA A 98 -0.71 -11.33 6.33
C ALA A 98 -0.62 -10.36 5.14
N ARG A 99 -1.70 -10.20 4.37
CA ARG A 99 -1.77 -9.22 3.27
C ARG A 99 -1.61 -7.79 3.79
N LEU A 100 -2.40 -7.41 4.79
CA LEU A 100 -2.37 -6.07 5.39
C LEU A 100 -1.03 -5.79 6.07
N GLN A 101 -0.46 -6.75 6.79
CA GLN A 101 0.87 -6.62 7.40
C GLN A 101 1.95 -6.40 6.32
N THR A 102 1.91 -7.17 5.23
CA THR A 102 2.85 -7.03 4.11
C THR A 102 2.71 -5.68 3.42
N LEU A 103 1.49 -5.21 3.15
CA LEU A 103 1.24 -3.89 2.54
C LEU A 103 1.68 -2.74 3.46
N ALA A 104 1.46 -2.86 4.78
CA ALA A 104 1.91 -1.88 5.76
C ALA A 104 3.45 -1.79 5.79
N ARG A 105 4.15 -2.92 5.67
CA ARG A 105 5.62 -3.00 5.57
C ARG A 105 6.18 -2.60 4.20
N GLY A 106 5.35 -2.72 3.16
CA GLY A 106 5.73 -2.48 1.77
C GLY A 106 6.30 -1.08 1.52
N MET A 107 7.21 -0.99 0.56
CA MET A 107 7.80 0.26 0.12
C MET A 107 6.72 1.20 -0.41
N THR A 108 6.74 2.45 0.03
CA THR A 108 5.69 3.44 -0.25
C THR A 108 5.37 3.55 -1.73
N GLN A 109 6.39 3.64 -2.58
CA GLN A 109 6.19 3.79 -4.03
C GLN A 109 5.70 2.51 -4.71
N GLY A 110 6.04 1.32 -4.19
CA GLY A 110 5.56 0.04 -4.72
C GLY A 110 4.06 -0.10 -4.49
N VAL A 111 3.64 0.07 -3.24
CA VAL A 111 2.21 0.06 -2.85
C VAL A 111 1.44 1.15 -3.60
N THR A 112 1.98 2.38 -3.65
CA THR A 112 1.33 3.50 -4.35
C THR A 112 1.18 3.24 -5.85
N THR A 113 2.21 2.70 -6.50
CA THR A 113 2.18 2.43 -7.96
C THR A 113 1.17 1.34 -8.29
N LEU A 114 1.14 0.25 -7.51
CA LEU A 114 0.18 -0.84 -7.73
C LEU A 114 -1.25 -0.40 -7.43
N GLY A 115 -1.48 0.35 -6.34
CA GLY A 115 -2.79 0.94 -6.05
C GLY A 115 -3.23 1.91 -7.15
N TYR A 116 -2.32 2.75 -7.67
CA TYR A 116 -2.59 3.61 -8.82
C TYR A 116 -2.95 2.82 -10.08
N ALA A 117 -2.23 1.72 -10.37
CA ALA A 117 -2.53 0.85 -11.51
C ALA A 117 -3.94 0.26 -11.41
N ALA A 118 -4.37 -0.15 -10.21
CA ALA A 118 -5.73 -0.65 -9.97
C ALA A 118 -6.78 0.42 -10.33
N ILE A 119 -6.62 1.64 -9.82
CA ILE A 119 -7.54 2.77 -10.10
C ILE A 119 -7.53 3.16 -11.59
N ARG A 120 -6.43 2.90 -12.31
CA ARG A 120 -6.29 3.16 -13.75
C ARG A 120 -6.91 2.07 -14.64
N GLY A 121 -7.60 1.09 -14.06
CA GLY A 121 -8.35 0.07 -14.80
C GLY A 121 -7.66 -1.29 -14.89
N PHE A 122 -6.54 -1.50 -14.17
CA PHE A 122 -5.99 -2.83 -13.95
C PHE A 122 -6.58 -3.48 -12.69
N GLY A 123 -7.87 -3.27 -12.47
CA GLY A 123 -8.70 -3.74 -11.35
C GLY A 123 -10.13 -3.20 -11.52
N PRO A 124 -11.13 -3.77 -10.86
CA PRO A 124 -12.50 -3.31 -10.96
C PRO A 124 -12.67 -2.16 -9.98
N SER A 125 -13.20 -1.04 -10.46
CA SER A 125 -13.74 0.08 -9.69
C SER A 125 -12.77 1.18 -9.20
N HIS A 126 -13.28 2.41 -9.28
CA HIS A 126 -12.67 3.60 -8.72
C HIS A 126 -13.12 3.72 -7.24
N PRO A 127 -12.20 3.81 -6.27
CA PRO A 127 -12.55 3.95 -4.87
C PRO A 127 -13.24 5.29 -4.61
N THR A 128 -14.10 5.33 -3.60
CA THR A 128 -14.42 6.57 -2.88
C THR A 128 -13.79 6.49 -1.50
N VAL A 129 -12.93 7.44 -1.14
CA VAL A 129 -12.41 7.52 0.23
C VAL A 129 -13.59 7.85 1.15
N GLY A 130 -14.01 6.88 1.96
CA GLY A 130 -15.11 7.04 2.89
C GLY A 130 -14.66 7.85 4.09
N GLU A 131 -13.54 7.46 4.68
CA GLU A 131 -12.90 8.17 5.77
C GLU A 131 -11.37 8.09 5.65
N LEU A 132 -10.70 9.21 5.93
CA LEU A 132 -9.25 9.29 6.09
C LEU A 132 -8.98 10.04 7.39
N ARG A 133 -8.27 9.39 8.31
CA ARG A 133 -7.99 9.94 9.64
C ARG A 133 -6.50 9.88 9.89
N ALA A 134 -5.94 11.00 10.32
CA ALA A 134 -4.58 11.06 10.85
C ALA A 134 -4.66 11.45 12.32
N GLY A 135 -3.98 10.70 13.17
CA GLY A 135 -4.02 10.89 14.61
C GLY A 135 -2.93 10.11 15.30
N THR A 136 -3.04 10.01 16.62
CA THR A 136 -2.11 9.25 17.44
C THR A 136 -2.86 8.13 18.14
N LEU A 137 -2.33 6.91 18.09
CA LEU A 137 -2.85 5.77 18.84
C LEU A 137 -1.98 5.53 20.07
N GLU A 138 -2.62 5.29 21.20
CA GLU A 138 -1.96 4.85 22.43
C GLU A 138 -1.49 3.41 22.28
N ILE A 139 -0.33 3.10 22.84
CA ILE A 139 0.22 1.75 22.90
C ILE A 139 0.13 1.28 24.34
N LEU A 140 -0.67 0.24 24.54
CA LEU A 140 -0.86 -0.44 25.80
C LEU A 140 -0.16 -1.81 25.73
N ILE A 141 0.46 -2.21 26.84
CA ILE A 141 0.97 -3.57 27.02
C ILE A 141 0.21 -4.21 28.16
N ASP A 142 -0.35 -5.39 27.91
CA ASP A 142 -1.08 -6.12 28.93
C ASP A 142 -0.21 -6.43 30.14
N ASN A 143 -0.84 -6.44 31.32
CA ASN A 143 -0.15 -6.80 32.53
C ASN A 143 0.28 -8.28 32.45
N PRO A 144 1.59 -8.59 32.55
CA PRO A 144 2.10 -9.95 32.38
C PRO A 144 1.63 -10.93 33.48
N LEU A 145 0.98 -10.42 34.52
CA LEU A 145 0.44 -11.21 35.64
C LEU A 145 -1.08 -11.44 35.55
N SER A 146 -1.80 -10.80 34.63
CA SER A 146 -3.24 -11.01 34.41
C SER A 146 -3.49 -11.92 33.23
N GLU A 147 -4.44 -12.84 33.35
CA GLU A 147 -4.81 -13.79 32.28
C GLU A 147 -5.83 -13.19 31.27
N GLY A 148 -5.99 -11.86 31.22
CA GLY A 148 -6.94 -11.20 30.33
C GLY A 148 -6.41 -9.88 29.76
N HIS A 149 -6.86 -9.55 28.56
CA HIS A 149 -6.68 -8.25 27.92
C HIS A 149 -7.69 -7.28 28.53
N ASN A 150 -7.26 -6.47 29.49
CA ASN A 150 -8.10 -5.46 30.13
C ASN A 150 -7.40 -4.10 30.04
N GLU A 151 -7.97 -3.17 29.26
CA GLU A 151 -7.42 -1.82 29.10
C GLU A 151 -7.19 -1.11 30.45
N ASP A 152 -8.06 -1.33 31.44
CA ASP A 152 -7.96 -0.72 32.77
C ASP A 152 -6.72 -1.19 33.55
N ASP A 153 -6.21 -2.38 33.25
CA ASP A 153 -5.04 -2.99 33.93
C ASP A 153 -3.76 -2.95 33.07
N SER A 154 -3.83 -2.47 31.83
CA SER A 154 -2.72 -2.44 30.89
C SER A 154 -1.80 -1.24 31.12
N TYR A 155 -0.51 -1.41 30.81
CA TYR A 155 0.51 -0.39 30.96
C TYR A 155 0.62 0.47 29.70
N TYR A 156 0.34 1.77 29.84
CA TYR A 156 0.64 2.75 28.79
C TYR A 156 2.16 2.95 28.64
N ILE A 157 2.66 2.76 27.42
CA ILE A 157 4.10 2.89 27.12
C ILE A 157 4.43 4.02 26.13
N GLY A 158 3.41 4.68 25.58
CA GLY A 158 3.58 5.77 24.63
C GLY A 158 2.50 5.75 23.56
N SER A 159 2.71 6.53 22.52
CA SER A 159 1.73 6.72 21.46
C SER A 159 2.42 6.87 20.12
N ILE A 160 1.82 6.37 19.04
CA ILE A 160 2.38 6.46 17.68
C ILE A 160 1.44 7.21 16.74
N PRO A 161 1.97 8.09 15.88
CA PRO A 161 1.16 8.69 14.83
C PRO A 161 0.80 7.62 13.80
N VAL A 162 -0.45 7.62 13.36
CA VAL A 162 -0.96 6.74 12.31
C VAL A 162 -1.87 7.49 11.35
N THR A 163 -2.01 6.92 10.16
CA THR A 163 -3.05 7.29 9.19
C THR A 163 -3.88 6.07 8.86
N GLU A 164 -5.18 6.14 9.10
CA GLU A 164 -6.19 5.13 8.80
C GLU A 164 -7.04 5.59 7.61
N VAL A 165 -7.34 4.67 6.70
CA VAL A 165 -8.24 4.90 5.55
C VAL A 165 -9.20 3.74 5.39
N GLU A 166 -10.48 4.07 5.28
CA GLU A 166 -11.53 3.17 4.84
C GLU A 166 -12.05 3.66 3.48
N SER A 167 -11.78 2.90 2.41
CA SER A 167 -12.27 3.18 1.06
C SER A 167 -13.47 2.32 0.74
N VAL A 168 -14.47 2.92 0.10
CA VAL A 168 -15.73 2.31 -0.25
C VAL A 168 -15.78 2.00 -1.75
N PHE A 169 -16.21 0.78 -2.07
CA PHE A 169 -16.33 0.26 -3.43
C PHE A 169 -17.75 -0.24 -3.68
N SER A 170 -18.34 0.16 -4.81
CA SER A 170 -19.66 -0.34 -5.22
C SER A 170 -19.51 -1.71 -5.85
N VAL A 171 -20.18 -2.70 -5.27
CA VAL A 171 -20.18 -4.08 -5.78
C VAL A 171 -21.60 -4.56 -6.02
N ASP A 172 -21.78 -5.30 -7.12
CA ASP A 172 -23.03 -6.00 -7.38
C ASP A 172 -23.08 -7.27 -6.53
N SER A 173 -23.98 -7.30 -5.56
CA SER A 173 -24.25 -8.47 -4.74
C SER A 173 -25.62 -9.08 -5.06
N THR A 174 -25.81 -10.34 -4.66
CA THR A 174 -27.11 -11.00 -4.77
C THR A 174 -27.63 -11.32 -3.37
N LYS A 175 -28.67 -10.59 -2.94
CA LYS A 175 -29.31 -10.80 -1.63
C LYS A 175 -30.75 -11.25 -1.85
N ASN A 176 -31.12 -12.40 -1.28
CA ASN A 176 -32.45 -13.01 -1.44
C ASN A 176 -32.89 -13.21 -2.91
N GLY A 177 -31.95 -13.53 -3.81
CA GLY A 177 -32.23 -13.79 -5.23
C GLY A 177 -32.55 -12.54 -6.06
N LYS A 178 -32.30 -11.33 -5.54
CA LYS A 178 -32.38 -10.07 -6.29
C LYS A 178 -31.00 -9.44 -6.37
N ALA A 179 -30.71 -8.81 -7.52
CA ALA A 179 -29.55 -7.94 -7.67
C ALA A 179 -29.66 -6.79 -6.67
N HIS A 180 -28.61 -6.59 -5.89
CA HIS A 180 -28.50 -5.55 -4.87
C HIS A 180 -27.15 -4.87 -5.05
N LEU A 181 -27.13 -3.55 -5.01
CA LEU A 181 -25.87 -2.81 -4.99
C LEU A 181 -25.50 -2.63 -3.52
N SER A 182 -24.34 -3.15 -3.12
CA SER A 182 -23.81 -2.99 -1.77
C SER A 182 -22.43 -2.34 -1.82
N PHE A 183 -22.00 -1.83 -0.68
CA PHE A 183 -20.65 -1.30 -0.51
C PHE A 183 -19.75 -2.31 0.19
N GLU A 184 -18.63 -2.61 -0.46
CA GLU A 184 -17.49 -3.30 0.15
C GLU A 184 -16.42 -2.28 0.56
N VAL A 185 -15.56 -2.69 1.48
CA VAL A 185 -14.57 -1.83 2.12
C VAL A 185 -13.17 -2.36 1.89
N GLY A 186 -12.30 -1.48 1.41
CA GLY A 186 -10.85 -1.66 1.47
C GLY A 186 -10.27 -0.88 2.64
N TYR A 187 -9.29 -1.47 3.33
CA TYR A 187 -8.70 -0.92 4.54
C TYR A 187 -7.20 -0.63 4.38
N GLY A 188 -6.76 0.52 4.90
CA GLY A 188 -5.35 0.89 4.96
C GLY A 188 -4.99 1.53 6.29
N LEU A 189 -3.90 1.08 6.90
CA LEU A 189 -3.34 1.66 8.12
C LEU A 189 -1.82 1.73 8.00
N VAL A 190 -1.26 2.92 8.19
CA VAL A 190 0.18 3.16 8.10
C VAL A 190 0.65 4.05 9.25
N MET A 191 1.89 3.86 9.69
CA MET A 191 2.53 4.77 10.66
C MET A 191 2.85 6.13 10.01
N GLY A 192 2.72 7.19 10.81
CA GLY A 192 3.00 8.57 10.41
C GLY A 192 1.88 9.18 9.57
N HIS A 193 2.25 10.09 8.67
CA HIS A 193 1.33 10.85 7.80
C HIS A 193 1.52 10.46 6.33
N LEU A 194 1.35 9.17 6.04
CA LEU A 194 1.56 8.59 4.70
C LEU A 194 0.21 8.32 4.01
N GLU A 195 -0.61 9.35 3.89
CA GLU A 195 -1.98 9.31 3.36
C GLU A 195 -2.08 8.64 1.98
N THR A 196 -1.23 9.03 1.04
CA THR A 196 -1.20 8.41 -0.31
C THR A 196 -0.95 6.91 -0.24
N LYS A 197 -0.08 6.45 0.68
CA LYS A 197 0.19 5.03 0.86
C LYS A 197 -1.01 4.32 1.48
N ALA A 198 -1.64 4.91 2.51
CA ALA A 198 -2.81 4.35 3.17
C ALA A 198 -3.99 4.19 2.19
N ILE A 199 -4.24 5.20 1.35
CA ILE A 199 -5.24 5.13 0.28
C ILE A 199 -4.90 3.99 -0.68
N ALA A 200 -3.68 3.93 -1.19
CA ALA A 200 -3.27 2.87 -2.11
C ALA A 200 -3.37 1.46 -1.48
N MET A 201 -3.02 1.34 -0.20
CA MET A 201 -3.16 0.11 0.58
C MET A 201 -4.63 -0.31 0.68
N SER A 202 -5.55 0.63 0.93
CA SER A 202 -7.00 0.34 0.98
C SER A 202 -7.53 -0.18 -0.36
N VAL A 203 -7.00 0.34 -1.47
CA VAL A 203 -7.36 -0.14 -2.82
C VAL A 203 -6.85 -1.54 -3.07
N LEU A 204 -5.59 -1.82 -2.71
CA LEU A 204 -5.01 -3.14 -2.90
C LEU A 204 -5.67 -4.18 -1.99
N ASP A 205 -6.00 -3.85 -0.74
CA ASP A 205 -6.74 -4.76 0.15
C ASP A 205 -8.07 -5.19 -0.48
N PHE A 206 -8.83 -4.25 -1.05
CA PHE A 206 -10.05 -4.57 -1.80
C PHE A 206 -9.76 -5.44 -3.03
N CYS A 207 -8.79 -5.05 -3.88
CA CYS A 207 -8.45 -5.79 -5.09
C CYS A 207 -8.01 -7.23 -4.81
N LEU A 208 -7.18 -7.44 -3.78
CA LEU A 208 -6.72 -8.77 -3.39
C LEU A 208 -7.84 -9.65 -2.85
N ASN A 209 -8.92 -9.06 -2.30
CA ASN A 209 -10.10 -9.80 -1.88
C ASN A 209 -10.92 -10.33 -3.08
N GLN A 210 -10.84 -9.69 -4.24
CA GLN A 210 -11.56 -10.10 -5.46
C GLN A 210 -10.85 -11.27 -6.18
N GLY A 211 -9.51 -11.25 -6.25
CA GLY A 211 -8.70 -12.38 -6.70
C GLY A 211 -8.74 -12.73 -8.19
N ASP A 212 -9.20 -11.84 -9.08
CA ASP A 212 -9.17 -12.07 -10.52
C ASP A 212 -7.75 -11.89 -11.11
N LYS A 213 -7.07 -13.02 -11.29
CA LYS A 213 -5.68 -13.10 -11.80
C LYS A 213 -5.47 -12.54 -13.21
N GLN A 214 -6.52 -12.18 -13.95
CA GLN A 214 -6.36 -11.41 -15.20
C GLN A 214 -5.75 -10.03 -14.93
N TYR A 215 -5.95 -9.50 -13.73
CA TYR A 215 -5.43 -8.23 -13.29
C TYR A 215 -4.27 -8.45 -12.31
N PRO A 216 -3.04 -7.97 -12.62
CA PRO A 216 -1.90 -8.14 -11.74
C PRO A 216 -2.10 -7.55 -10.34
N THR A 217 -2.97 -6.54 -10.19
CA THR A 217 -3.25 -5.91 -8.88
C THR A 217 -4.18 -6.73 -7.99
N GLN A 218 -4.82 -7.78 -8.53
CA GLN A 218 -5.64 -8.73 -7.78
C GLN A 218 -4.92 -10.07 -7.58
N ASP A 219 -3.74 -10.25 -8.17
CA ASP A 219 -2.91 -11.42 -7.95
C ASP A 219 -2.07 -11.23 -6.68
N GLU A 220 -2.43 -11.94 -5.62
CA GLU A 220 -1.74 -11.88 -4.32
C GLU A 220 -0.24 -12.15 -4.44
N GLU A 221 0.16 -13.12 -5.27
CA GLU A 221 1.57 -13.48 -5.41
C GLU A 221 2.35 -12.36 -6.11
N PHE A 222 1.76 -11.79 -7.17
CA PHE A 222 2.35 -10.66 -7.87
C PHE A 222 2.43 -9.42 -6.96
N VAL A 223 1.38 -9.06 -6.23
CA VAL A 223 1.40 -7.85 -5.40
C VAL A 223 2.35 -8.02 -4.21
N LEU A 224 2.19 -9.09 -3.42
CA LEU A 224 2.88 -9.21 -2.13
C LEU A 224 4.39 -9.42 -2.28
N TYR A 225 4.87 -10.10 -3.33
CA TYR A 225 6.31 -10.22 -3.60
C TYR A 225 6.97 -8.98 -4.20
N HIS A 226 6.21 -8.02 -4.73
CA HIS A 226 6.78 -6.86 -5.43
C HIS A 226 6.65 -5.56 -4.64
N VAL A 227 6.19 -5.62 -3.38
CA VAL A 227 6.11 -4.46 -2.48
C VAL A 227 7.21 -4.43 -1.42
N ASP A 228 7.93 -5.52 -1.14
CA ASP A 228 9.01 -5.51 -0.14
C ASP A 228 10.24 -4.76 -0.68
N GLY A 229 10.53 -3.60 -0.09
CA GLY A 229 11.65 -2.75 -0.50
C GLY A 229 13.01 -3.33 -0.16
N VAL A 230 13.13 -4.14 0.90
CA VAL A 230 14.37 -4.77 1.32
C VAL A 230 14.75 -5.86 0.33
N GLU A 231 13.80 -6.74 0.02
CA GLU A 231 13.99 -7.80 -0.97
C GLU A 231 14.25 -7.22 -2.36
N ALA A 232 13.41 -6.30 -2.83
CA ALA A 232 13.55 -5.69 -4.15
C ALA A 232 14.91 -4.98 -4.33
N THR A 233 15.32 -4.18 -3.34
CA THR A 233 16.60 -3.45 -3.43
C THR A 233 17.79 -4.41 -3.39
N GLY A 234 17.74 -5.43 -2.52
CA GLY A 234 18.77 -6.46 -2.44
C GLY A 234 18.90 -7.25 -3.74
N PHE A 235 17.76 -7.70 -4.27
CA PHE A 235 17.70 -8.48 -5.50
C PHE A 235 18.10 -7.67 -6.73
N VAL A 236 17.75 -6.39 -6.87
CA VAL A 236 18.28 -5.62 -8.02
C VAL A 236 19.77 -5.34 -7.84
N SER A 237 20.20 -5.01 -6.62
CA SER A 237 21.60 -4.68 -6.34
C SER A 237 22.56 -5.86 -6.49
N HIS A 238 22.09 -7.10 -6.36
CA HIS A 238 22.95 -8.28 -6.48
C HIS A 238 23.62 -8.35 -7.85
N LEU A 239 23.00 -7.81 -8.91
CA LEU A 239 23.54 -7.81 -10.27
C LEU A 239 24.91 -7.11 -10.40
N LYS A 240 25.30 -6.27 -9.44
CA LYS A 240 26.63 -5.67 -9.35
C LYS A 240 27.72 -6.66 -8.95
N LEU A 241 27.35 -7.78 -8.33
CA LEU A 241 28.28 -8.81 -7.92
C LEU A 241 28.82 -9.58 -9.13
N PRO A 242 29.96 -10.25 -9.01
CA PRO A 242 30.55 -10.96 -10.14
C PRO A 242 29.67 -12.12 -10.62
N HIS A 243 29.19 -12.03 -11.87
CA HIS A 243 28.43 -13.10 -12.55
C HIS A 243 29.23 -13.76 -13.69
N TYR A 244 30.56 -13.61 -13.71
CA TYR A 244 31.39 -14.02 -14.84
C TYR A 244 31.35 -15.52 -15.11
N VAL A 245 31.22 -16.38 -14.09
CA VAL A 245 31.14 -17.85 -14.30
C VAL A 245 29.87 -18.21 -15.07
N THR A 246 28.71 -17.78 -14.60
CA THR A 246 27.43 -18.00 -15.27
C THR A 246 27.40 -17.35 -16.65
N PHE A 247 28.02 -16.17 -16.79
CA PHE A 247 28.14 -15.50 -18.08
C PHE A 247 29.02 -16.28 -19.06
N GLN A 248 30.14 -16.87 -18.63
CA GLN A 248 30.98 -17.72 -19.48
C GLN A 248 30.23 -18.96 -19.96
N SER A 249 29.44 -19.61 -19.10
CA SER A 249 28.60 -20.74 -19.52
C SER A 249 27.58 -20.31 -20.60
N LYS A 250 26.88 -19.19 -20.39
CA LYS A 250 25.95 -18.65 -21.41
C LYS A 250 26.67 -18.25 -22.70
N LEU A 251 27.85 -17.63 -22.60
CA LEU A 251 28.64 -17.22 -23.74
C LEU A 251 29.11 -18.41 -24.57
N SER A 252 29.52 -19.51 -23.91
CA SER A 252 29.87 -20.75 -24.59
C SER A 252 28.68 -21.34 -25.35
N SER A 253 27.48 -21.35 -24.76
CA SER A 253 26.27 -21.84 -25.42
C SER A 253 25.86 -20.97 -26.62
N VAL A 254 25.98 -19.65 -26.50
CA VAL A 254 25.69 -18.75 -27.63
C VAL A 254 26.71 -18.95 -28.75
N ARG A 255 28.00 -19.11 -28.41
CA ARG A 255 29.04 -19.37 -29.41
C ARG A 255 28.81 -20.68 -30.16
N SER A 256 28.44 -21.76 -29.48
CA SER A 256 28.13 -23.02 -30.17
C SER A 256 26.98 -22.87 -31.15
N THR A 257 25.93 -22.11 -30.82
CA THR A 257 24.82 -21.88 -31.77
C THR A 257 25.24 -21.07 -32.99
N VAL A 258 26.12 -20.07 -32.82
CA VAL A 258 26.64 -19.28 -33.94
C VAL A 258 27.59 -20.12 -34.81
N GLU A 259 28.44 -20.94 -34.20
CA GLU A 259 29.33 -21.85 -34.92
C GLU A 259 28.54 -22.92 -35.70
N ASP A 260 27.47 -23.48 -35.11
CA ASP A 260 26.58 -24.44 -35.78
C ASP A 260 25.81 -23.78 -36.95
N GLU A 261 25.40 -22.50 -36.82
CA GLU A 261 24.77 -21.73 -37.89
C GLU A 261 25.75 -21.42 -39.04
N ASP A 262 26.99 -21.01 -38.73
CA ASP A 262 28.04 -20.76 -39.72
C ASP A 262 28.47 -22.05 -40.44
N ASP A 263 28.58 -23.18 -39.74
CA ASP A 263 28.87 -24.49 -40.34
C ASP A 263 27.69 -24.97 -41.21
N SER A 264 26.44 -24.74 -40.79
CA SER A 264 25.26 -25.06 -41.61
C SER A 264 25.16 -24.20 -42.88
N ALA A 265 25.52 -22.91 -42.80
CA ALA A 265 25.58 -22.01 -43.94
C ALA A 265 26.75 -22.34 -44.88
N ALA A 266 27.87 -22.81 -44.34
CA ALA A 266 29.02 -23.29 -45.12
C ALA A 266 28.71 -24.61 -45.83
N ASP A 267 27.98 -25.54 -45.20
CA ASP A 267 27.53 -26.79 -45.83
C ASP A 267 26.45 -26.55 -46.91
N GLU A 268 25.53 -25.60 -46.71
CA GLU A 268 24.59 -25.18 -47.76
C GLU A 268 25.33 -24.55 -48.94
N HIS A 269 26.32 -23.68 -48.71
CA HIS A 269 27.14 -23.09 -49.77
C HIS A 269 28.00 -24.13 -50.50
N ALA A 270 28.58 -25.10 -49.77
CA ALA A 270 29.37 -26.20 -50.33
C ALA A 270 28.49 -27.15 -51.16
N SER A 271 27.28 -27.46 -50.70
CA SER A 271 26.32 -28.29 -51.45
C SER A 271 25.83 -27.60 -52.72
N CYS A 272 25.67 -26.27 -52.71
CA CYS A 272 25.27 -25.50 -53.88
C CYS A 272 26.41 -25.42 -54.92
N SER A 273 27.67 -25.27 -54.49
CA SER A 273 28.83 -25.28 -55.38
C SER A 273 29.15 -26.68 -55.95
N ALA A 274 28.90 -27.76 -55.20
CA ALA A 274 29.13 -29.13 -55.69
C ALA A 274 28.13 -29.55 -56.77
N VAL A 275 26.92 -28.98 -56.78
CA VAL A 275 25.92 -29.21 -57.85
C VAL A 275 26.26 -28.45 -59.14
N GLU A 276 27.06 -27.39 -59.07
CA GLU A 276 27.52 -26.65 -60.26
C GLU A 276 28.75 -27.30 -60.92
N GLU A 277 29.67 -27.94 -60.17
CA GLU A 277 30.84 -28.64 -60.73
C GLU A 277 30.52 -29.98 -61.43
N GLU A 278 29.39 -30.63 -61.14
CA GLU A 278 28.96 -31.86 -61.85
C GLU A 278 28.30 -31.60 -63.23
N LYS A 279 28.23 -30.34 -63.69
CA LYS A 279 27.56 -29.94 -64.95
C LYS A 279 28.45 -29.41 -66.07
N GLU A 280 29.77 -29.46 -65.93
CA GLU A 280 30.73 -29.28 -67.06
C GLU A 280 31.35 -30.61 -67.50
#